data_AF-A0A958UA10-F1
#
_entry.id   AF-A0A958UA10-F1
#
_cell.length_a   1.000
_cell.length_b   1.000
_cell.length_c   1.000
_cell.angle_alpha   90.00
_cell.angle_beta   90.00
_cell.angle_gamma   90.00
#
_symmetry.space_group_name_H-M   'P 1'
#
loop_
_entity.id
_entity.type
_entity.pdbx_description
1 polymer ?
#
loop_
_entity_poly.entity_id
_entity_poly.type
_entity_poly.pdbx_seq_one_letter_code
_entity_poly.pdbx_strand_id
1 'polypeptide(L)'
;MKKSKLSVQIDLSKINNIRSELKNRQEKLIKFAYDQNLQMDDLDRENIIDFFENGNIPKRPEGIPNLMKSFLTCCFSYAPLRKYLTSIERKIPTPDRLPNCLAEIYSEEKFLIHDNWTPNRLHDIANNIQKKERYNLESKKFKNRMISVILSGTQVIEGHLKNGLDKFYIELNALNRSSSEVMWNYVLEFQKHIYNVGPALICDFLKDIGCDRFVKVDHHFKREFPYLLGLDDCKKLSSKEHFILSQKISDSLNLSPFHLDHLLYQWGRYKKYDR
;
A
#
# COMPACT_ATOMS: atom_id res chain seq x y z
N MET A 1 -6.18 -26.21 -11.22
CA MET A 1 -5.89 -24.85 -11.74
C MET A 1 -7.04 -24.40 -12.64
N LYS A 2 -7.78 -23.35 -12.27
CA LYS A 2 -8.78 -22.74 -13.19
C LYS A 2 -8.01 -21.95 -14.26
N LYS A 3 -8.29 -22.19 -15.55
CA LYS A 3 -7.78 -21.38 -16.67
C LYS A 3 -8.17 -19.91 -16.43
N SER A 4 -7.19 -19.01 -16.52
CA SER A 4 -7.37 -17.55 -16.45
C SER A 4 -8.43 -17.12 -17.48
N LYS A 5 -9.43 -16.34 -17.05
CA LYS A 5 -10.48 -15.78 -17.91
C LYS A 5 -10.10 -14.41 -18.49
N LEU A 6 -8.81 -14.07 -18.57
CA LEU A 6 -8.37 -12.86 -19.26
C LEU A 6 -8.53 -13.02 -20.78
N SER A 7 -9.78 -12.96 -21.25
CA SER A 7 -10.15 -12.70 -22.65
C SER A 7 -10.42 -11.22 -22.90
N VAL A 8 -10.10 -10.35 -21.92
CA VAL A 8 -10.24 -8.90 -22.07
C VAL A 8 -9.15 -8.41 -23.02
N GLN A 9 -9.48 -8.35 -24.31
CA GLN A 9 -8.68 -7.60 -25.28
C GLN A 9 -8.83 -6.11 -24.96
N ILE A 10 -7.71 -5.48 -24.63
CA ILE A 10 -7.64 -4.04 -24.53
C ILE A 10 -7.73 -3.51 -25.96
N ASP A 11 -8.81 -2.82 -26.26
CA ASP A 11 -8.93 -2.09 -27.51
C ASP A 11 -7.92 -0.95 -27.51
N LEU A 12 -6.80 -1.14 -28.23
CA LEU A 12 -5.72 -0.16 -28.31
C LEU A 12 -6.20 1.18 -28.89
N SER A 13 -7.29 1.21 -29.65
CA SER A 13 -7.88 2.47 -30.13
C SER A 13 -8.39 3.35 -28.97
N LYS A 14 -8.72 2.75 -27.81
CA LYS A 14 -9.17 3.46 -26.61
C LYS A 14 -8.02 3.93 -25.72
N ILE A 15 -6.79 3.50 -25.95
CA ILE A 15 -5.63 3.89 -25.13
C ILE A 15 -5.41 5.41 -25.16
N ASN A 16 -5.62 6.06 -26.31
CA ASN A 16 -5.48 7.52 -26.41
C ASN A 16 -6.54 8.27 -25.57
N ASN A 17 -7.76 7.74 -25.51
CA ASN A 17 -8.82 8.30 -24.67
C ASN A 17 -8.49 8.11 -23.19
N ILE A 18 -8.01 6.93 -22.80
CA ILE A 18 -7.56 6.64 -21.43
C ILE A 18 -6.42 7.59 -21.03
N ARG A 19 -5.42 7.77 -21.90
CA ARG A 19 -4.30 8.68 -21.67
C ARG A 19 -4.77 10.12 -21.45
N SER A 20 -5.68 10.59 -22.30
CA SER A 20 -6.24 11.95 -22.21
C SER A 20 -7.02 12.14 -20.91
N GLU A 21 -7.84 11.16 -20.53
CA GLU A 21 -8.59 11.20 -19.27
C GLU A 21 -7.69 11.16 -18.04
N LEU A 22 -6.64 10.34 -18.03
CA LEU A 22 -5.66 10.31 -16.95
C LEU A 22 -4.95 11.66 -16.80
N LYS A 23 -4.51 12.26 -17.91
CA LYS A 23 -3.87 13.57 -17.91
C LYS A 23 -4.81 14.66 -17.36
N ASN A 24 -6.07 14.66 -17.81
CA ASN A 24 -7.08 15.58 -17.30
C ASN A 24 -7.30 15.43 -15.77
N ARG A 25 -7.40 14.20 -15.26
CA ARG A 25 -7.51 13.94 -13.81
C ARG A 25 -6.28 14.43 -13.06
N GLN A 26 -5.10 14.16 -13.59
CA GLN A 26 -3.82 14.59 -13.01
C GLN A 26 -3.76 16.12 -12.87
N GLU A 27 -4.06 16.86 -13.94
CA GLU A 27 -4.07 18.33 -13.95
C GLU A 27 -5.08 18.90 -12.94
N LYS A 28 -6.27 18.30 -12.83
CA LYS A 28 -7.29 18.70 -11.85
C LYS A 28 -6.83 18.45 -10.42
N LEU A 29 -6.25 17.29 -10.14
CA LEU A 29 -5.73 16.96 -8.81
C LEU A 29 -4.62 17.92 -8.39
N ILE A 30 -3.70 18.27 -9.30
CA ILE A 30 -2.65 19.27 -9.03
C ILE A 30 -3.28 20.62 -8.66
N LYS A 31 -4.26 21.09 -9.43
CA LYS A 31 -5.00 22.33 -9.10
C LYS A 31 -5.66 22.24 -7.72
N PHE A 32 -6.29 21.11 -7.39
CA PHE A 32 -6.92 20.93 -6.09
C PHE A 32 -5.90 20.96 -4.94
N ALA A 33 -4.70 20.41 -5.15
CA ALA A 33 -3.64 20.37 -4.14
C ALA A 33 -3.11 21.78 -3.79
N TYR A 34 -3.15 22.72 -4.73
CA TYR A 34 -2.77 24.13 -4.48
C TYR A 34 -3.89 24.97 -3.86
N ASP A 35 -5.17 24.62 -4.05
CA ASP A 35 -6.29 25.37 -3.49
C ASP A 35 -6.46 25.10 -1.98
N GLN A 36 -6.02 26.06 -1.15
CA GLN A 36 -6.10 26.00 0.31
C GLN A 36 -7.54 26.03 0.86
N ASN A 37 -8.53 26.43 0.04
CA ASN A 37 -9.92 26.47 0.46
C ASN A 37 -10.60 25.10 0.33
N LEU A 38 -10.02 24.15 -0.42
CA LEU A 38 -10.56 22.80 -0.53
C LEU A 38 -10.28 21.98 0.73
N GLN A 39 -11.28 21.23 1.19
CA GLN A 39 -11.09 20.26 2.26
C GLN A 39 -10.35 19.03 1.73
N MET A 40 -9.03 19.03 1.87
CA MET A 40 -8.12 17.96 1.47
C MET A 40 -7.12 17.69 2.60
N ASP A 41 -6.70 16.44 2.76
CA ASP A 41 -5.69 16.09 3.76
C ASP A 41 -4.30 16.57 3.31
N ASP A 42 -3.52 17.14 4.24
CA ASP A 42 -2.19 17.70 3.93
C ASP A 42 -1.27 16.66 3.27
N LEU A 43 -1.30 15.41 3.75
CA LEU A 43 -0.48 14.34 3.18
C LEU A 43 -0.92 13.99 1.75
N ASP A 44 -2.22 14.09 1.44
CA ASP A 44 -2.68 13.88 0.08
C ASP A 44 -2.26 15.03 -0.84
N ARG A 45 -2.24 16.29 -0.35
CA ARG A 45 -1.71 17.44 -1.12
C ARG A 45 -0.24 17.24 -1.45
N GLU A 46 0.57 16.89 -0.45
CA GLU A 46 1.99 16.62 -0.60
C GLU A 46 2.24 15.50 -1.61
N ASN A 47 1.52 14.37 -1.48
CA ASN A 47 1.66 13.24 -2.39
C ASN A 47 1.21 13.57 -3.82
N ILE A 48 0.16 14.37 -3.99
CA ILE A 48 -0.29 14.82 -5.32
C ILE A 48 0.81 15.65 -5.99
N ILE A 49 1.38 16.62 -5.29
CA ILE A 49 2.46 17.46 -5.84
C ILE A 49 3.69 16.58 -6.15
N ASP A 50 4.11 15.75 -5.21
CA ASP A 50 5.33 14.93 -5.36
C ASP A 50 5.20 13.91 -6.51
N PHE A 51 4.11 13.17 -6.58
CA PHE A 51 3.98 12.08 -7.55
C PHE A 51 3.40 12.53 -8.89
N PHE A 52 2.56 13.57 -8.93
CA PHE A 52 1.92 13.98 -10.19
C PHE A 52 2.56 15.20 -10.83
N GLU A 53 3.00 16.19 -10.05
CA GLU A 53 3.67 17.36 -10.62
C GLU A 53 5.15 17.06 -10.85
N ASN A 54 5.84 16.49 -9.84
CA ASN A 54 7.28 16.20 -9.93
C ASN A 54 7.60 14.83 -10.55
N GLY A 55 6.60 13.94 -10.67
CA GLY A 55 6.77 12.60 -11.26
C GLY A 55 7.63 11.65 -10.41
N ASN A 56 7.73 11.92 -9.11
CA ASN A 56 8.54 11.11 -8.20
C ASN A 56 7.85 9.77 -7.87
N ILE A 57 8.62 8.84 -7.30
CA ILE A 57 8.13 7.60 -6.70
C ILE A 57 8.57 7.55 -5.23
N PRO A 58 7.91 6.73 -4.38
CA PRO A 58 8.30 6.60 -2.98
C PRO A 58 9.76 6.19 -2.85
N LYS A 59 10.47 6.88 -1.95
CA LYS A 59 11.86 6.56 -1.65
C LYS A 59 11.94 5.32 -0.77
N ARG A 60 13.00 4.53 -0.94
CA ARG A 60 13.28 3.40 -0.06
C ARG A 60 13.55 3.89 1.35
N PRO A 61 12.94 3.28 2.37
CA PRO A 61 13.32 3.53 3.76
C PRO A 61 14.79 3.20 3.99
N GLU A 62 15.50 4.12 4.62
CA GLU A 62 16.88 3.90 5.05
C GLU A 62 16.88 3.13 6.37
N GLY A 63 17.52 1.95 6.39
CA GLY A 63 17.63 1.12 7.57
C GLY A 63 16.40 0.26 7.87
N ILE A 64 16.65 -0.82 8.64
CA ILE A 64 15.64 -1.80 9.02
C ILE A 64 14.50 -1.18 9.88
N PRO A 65 14.77 -0.30 10.86
CA PRO A 65 13.71 0.38 11.61
C PRO A 65 12.68 1.10 10.76
N ASN A 66 13.12 1.90 9.78
CA ASN A 66 12.20 2.65 8.92
C ASN A 66 11.44 1.72 7.97
N LEU A 67 12.09 0.65 7.47
CA LEU A 67 11.40 -0.39 6.71
C LEU A 67 10.25 -1.02 7.52
N MET A 68 10.50 -1.36 8.79
CA MET A 68 9.49 -1.94 9.67
C MET A 68 8.34 -0.99 9.96
N LYS A 69 8.62 0.31 10.16
CA LYS A 69 7.58 1.34 10.30
C LYS A 69 6.72 1.46 9.05
N SER A 70 7.32 1.47 7.86
CA SER A 70 6.59 1.49 6.59
C SER A 70 5.73 0.24 6.40
N PHE A 71 6.30 -0.94 6.68
CA PHE A 71 5.58 -2.21 6.63
C PHE A 71 4.33 -2.21 7.52
N LEU A 72 4.48 -1.90 8.81
CA LEU A 72 3.35 -1.92 9.74
C LEU A 72 2.33 -0.81 9.45
N THR A 73 2.77 0.37 8.99
CA THR A 73 1.86 1.45 8.57
C THR A 73 0.97 0.97 7.42
N CYS A 74 1.55 0.28 6.43
CA CYS A 74 0.80 -0.32 5.33
C CYS A 74 -0.16 -1.42 5.81
N CYS A 75 0.29 -2.31 6.70
CA CYS A 75 -0.58 -3.34 7.27
C CYS A 75 -1.77 -2.77 8.05
N PHE A 76 -1.64 -1.55 8.57
CA PHE A 76 -2.69 -0.85 9.30
C PHE A 76 -3.49 0.17 8.48
N SER A 77 -3.24 0.27 7.17
CA SER A 77 -3.83 1.29 6.30
C SER A 77 -5.30 1.03 5.89
N TYR A 78 -5.87 -0.12 6.26
CA TYR A 78 -7.27 -0.44 5.91
C TYR A 78 -8.27 0.42 6.71
N ALA A 79 -9.37 0.83 6.07
CA ALA A 79 -10.16 1.99 6.50
C ALA A 79 -10.62 1.98 7.98
N PRO A 80 -11.25 0.92 8.54
CA PRO A 80 -11.59 0.88 9.96
C PRO A 80 -10.41 1.10 10.91
N LEU A 81 -9.25 0.47 10.66
CA LEU A 81 -8.09 0.62 11.53
C LEU A 81 -7.39 1.96 11.32
N ARG A 82 -7.30 2.44 10.08
CA ARG A 82 -6.82 3.79 9.79
C ARG A 82 -7.63 4.84 10.54
N LYS A 83 -8.97 4.74 10.55
CA LYS A 83 -9.84 5.65 11.31
C LYS A 83 -9.58 5.58 12.82
N TYR A 84 -9.38 4.37 13.36
CA TYR A 84 -9.03 4.20 14.77
C TYR A 84 -7.70 4.87 15.11
N LEU A 85 -6.64 4.64 14.31
CA LEU A 85 -5.34 5.27 14.49
C LEU A 85 -5.41 6.80 14.32
N THR A 86 -6.19 7.28 13.36
CA THR A 86 -6.42 8.72 13.16
C THR A 86 -7.19 9.36 14.32
N SER A 87 -8.04 8.62 15.02
CA SER A 87 -8.72 9.16 16.22
C SER A 87 -7.77 9.41 17.39
N ILE A 88 -6.60 8.77 17.39
CA ILE A 88 -5.57 8.88 18.41
C ILE A 88 -4.70 10.11 18.12
N GLU A 89 -4.03 10.13 16.97
CA GLU A 89 -3.09 11.21 16.60
C GLU A 89 -3.77 12.43 15.93
N ARG A 90 -5.10 12.40 15.76
CA ARG A 90 -5.89 13.37 14.98
C ARG A 90 -5.44 13.57 13.53
N LYS A 91 -4.52 12.72 13.05
CA LYS A 91 -3.95 12.75 11.70
C LYS A 91 -3.81 11.34 11.13
N ILE A 92 -3.64 11.23 9.83
CA ILE A 92 -3.40 9.93 9.19
C ILE A 92 -2.08 9.34 9.70
N PRO A 93 -2.05 8.05 10.09
CA PRO A 93 -0.82 7.40 10.53
C PRO A 93 0.18 7.35 9.38
N THR A 94 1.37 7.86 9.64
CA THR A 94 2.57 7.75 8.78
C THR A 94 3.60 6.87 9.48
N PRO A 95 4.65 6.40 8.79
CA PRO A 95 5.73 5.64 9.44
C PRO A 95 6.30 6.32 10.69
N ASP A 96 6.41 7.65 10.68
CA ASP A 96 6.94 8.42 11.82
C ASP A 96 5.95 8.60 12.96
N ARG A 97 4.64 8.52 12.70
CA ARG A 97 3.58 8.68 13.71
C ARG A 97 3.08 7.37 14.27
N LEU A 98 3.23 6.26 13.55
CA LEU A 98 2.83 4.95 14.03
C LEU A 98 3.43 4.59 15.40
N PRO A 99 4.71 4.90 15.71
CA PRO A 99 5.26 4.77 17.07
C PRO A 99 4.39 5.35 18.17
N ASN A 100 3.92 6.59 18.01
CA ASN A 100 3.10 7.27 19.02
C ASN A 100 1.76 6.57 19.20
N CYS A 101 1.09 6.22 18.09
CA CYS A 101 -0.16 5.45 18.14
C CYS A 101 0.01 4.16 18.94
N LEU A 102 1.05 3.37 18.65
CA LEU A 102 1.28 2.08 19.31
C LEU A 102 1.66 2.26 20.78
N ALA A 103 2.47 3.27 21.10
CA ALA A 103 2.81 3.61 22.48
C ALA A 103 1.56 3.97 23.29
N GLU A 104 0.63 4.74 22.74
CA GLU A 104 -0.63 5.08 23.40
C GLU A 104 -1.57 3.88 23.55
N ILE A 105 -1.79 3.11 22.46
CA ILE A 105 -2.72 1.98 22.43
C ILE A 105 -2.39 0.93 23.49
N TYR A 106 -1.10 0.66 23.69
CA TYR A 106 -0.58 -0.39 24.56
C TYR A 106 0.08 0.11 25.84
N SER A 107 0.17 1.43 26.02
CA SER A 107 0.92 2.05 27.12
C SER A 107 2.36 1.51 27.20
N GLU A 108 3.06 1.53 26.06
CA GLU A 108 4.40 0.93 25.89
C GLU A 108 5.35 1.90 25.17
N GLU A 109 6.16 2.63 25.95
CA GLU A 109 7.10 3.63 25.43
C GLU A 109 8.23 3.03 24.59
N LYS A 110 8.48 1.71 24.68
CA LYS A 110 9.49 1.06 23.84
C LYS A 110 9.22 1.19 22.35
N PHE A 111 7.98 1.44 21.93
CA PHE A 111 7.67 1.76 20.53
C PHE A 111 8.27 3.11 20.08
N LEU A 112 8.59 4.03 20.98
CA LEU A 112 9.16 5.34 20.65
C LEU A 112 10.68 5.28 20.36
N ILE A 113 11.34 4.20 20.79
CA ILE A 113 12.79 4.03 20.62
C ILE A 113 13.07 3.48 19.22
N HIS A 114 13.80 4.23 18.39
CA HIS A 114 14.07 3.86 16.99
C HIS A 114 14.66 2.46 16.83
N ASP A 115 15.69 2.12 17.61
CA ASP A 115 16.38 0.82 17.48
C ASP A 115 15.52 -0.38 17.87
N ASN A 116 14.40 -0.16 18.57
CA ASN A 116 13.45 -1.21 18.90
C ASN A 116 12.61 -1.66 17.70
N TRP A 117 12.66 -0.93 16.58
CA TRP A 117 11.98 -1.29 15.34
C TRP A 117 12.74 -2.28 14.47
N THR A 118 13.76 -2.95 15.01
CA THR A 118 14.31 -4.15 14.37
C THR A 118 13.36 -5.34 14.60
N PRO A 119 13.25 -6.31 13.66
CA PRO A 119 12.32 -7.43 13.77
C PRO A 119 12.34 -8.15 15.12
N ASN A 120 13.53 -8.49 15.62
CA ASN A 120 13.69 -9.21 16.88
C ASN A 120 13.21 -8.41 18.09
N ARG A 121 13.66 -7.16 18.24
CA ARG A 121 13.27 -6.31 19.39
C ARG A 121 11.78 -5.98 19.35
N LEU A 122 11.24 -5.70 18.16
CA LEU A 122 9.82 -5.42 17.99
C LEU A 122 8.96 -6.65 18.30
N HIS A 123 9.43 -7.84 17.90
CA HIS A 123 8.79 -9.10 18.25
C HIS A 123 8.74 -9.29 19.77
N ASP A 124 9.85 -9.06 20.47
CA ASP A 124 9.92 -9.19 21.93
C ASP A 124 8.96 -8.23 22.64
N ILE A 125 8.87 -6.98 22.18
CA ILE A 125 7.91 -6.00 22.71
C ILE A 125 6.47 -6.50 22.53
N ALA A 126 6.11 -6.90 21.31
CA ALA A 126 4.77 -7.40 21.03
C ALA A 126 4.45 -8.69 21.80
N ASN A 127 5.43 -9.57 21.99
CA ASN A 127 5.29 -10.81 22.75
C ASN A 127 5.08 -10.54 24.24
N ASN A 128 5.76 -9.54 24.80
CA ASN A 128 5.56 -9.13 26.19
C ASN A 128 4.17 -8.53 26.41
N ILE A 129 3.69 -7.68 25.49
CA ILE A 129 2.31 -7.18 25.49
C ILE A 129 1.33 -8.36 25.41
N GLN A 130 1.57 -9.31 24.50
CA GLN A 130 0.72 -10.49 24.35
C GLN A 130 0.66 -11.35 25.62
N LYS A 131 1.78 -11.56 26.31
CA LYS A 131 1.83 -12.32 27.57
C LYS A 131 1.06 -11.62 28.69
N LYS A 132 1.14 -10.28 28.76
CA LYS A 132 0.46 -9.46 29.75
C LYS A 132 -1.05 -9.40 29.51
N GLU A 133 -1.45 -9.04 28.30
CA GLU A 133 -2.85 -8.75 27.94
C GLU A 133 -3.65 -10.00 27.52
N ARG A 134 -2.95 -11.08 27.16
CA ARG A 134 -3.52 -12.37 26.74
C ARG A 134 -4.53 -12.21 25.60
N TYR A 135 -4.20 -11.41 24.59
CA TYR A 135 -5.12 -11.19 23.46
C TYR A 135 -5.40 -12.50 22.71
N ASN A 136 -6.66 -12.70 22.32
CA ASN A 136 -6.99 -13.71 21.31
C ASN A 136 -6.52 -13.22 19.93
N LEU A 137 -5.43 -13.78 19.40
CA LEU A 137 -4.78 -13.37 18.15
C LEU A 137 -5.60 -13.65 16.88
N GLU A 138 -6.66 -14.45 16.98
CA GLU A 138 -7.64 -14.70 15.91
C GLU A 138 -8.78 -13.68 15.91
N SER A 139 -8.88 -12.86 16.96
CA SER A 139 -9.93 -11.86 17.08
C SER A 139 -9.75 -10.72 16.09
N LYS A 140 -10.88 -10.28 15.52
CA LYS A 140 -10.95 -9.09 14.64
C LYS A 140 -10.89 -7.76 15.40
N LYS A 141 -10.84 -7.78 16.74
CA LYS A 141 -10.66 -6.57 17.57
C LYS A 141 -9.32 -5.91 17.22
N PHE A 142 -9.30 -4.58 17.13
CA PHE A 142 -8.14 -3.85 16.61
C PHE A 142 -6.85 -4.12 17.36
N LYS A 143 -6.85 -4.05 18.70
CA LYS A 143 -5.65 -4.33 19.52
C LYS A 143 -5.11 -5.74 19.27
N ASN A 144 -5.96 -6.75 19.39
CA ASN A 144 -5.61 -8.14 19.13
C ASN A 144 -5.03 -8.35 17.73
N ARG A 145 -5.69 -7.78 16.72
CA ARG A 145 -5.26 -7.86 15.32
C ARG A 145 -3.90 -7.20 15.11
N MET A 146 -3.68 -6.02 15.68
CA MET A 146 -2.39 -5.32 15.55
C MET A 146 -1.25 -6.12 16.19
N ILE A 147 -1.42 -6.67 17.40
CA ILE A 147 -0.41 -7.55 18.00
C ILE A 147 -0.16 -8.80 17.14
N SER A 148 -1.23 -9.43 16.64
CA SER A 148 -1.12 -10.59 15.74
C SER A 148 -0.32 -10.28 14.47
N VAL A 149 -0.54 -9.12 13.86
CA VAL A 149 0.22 -8.62 12.71
C VAL A 149 1.67 -8.33 13.07
N ILE A 150 1.95 -7.69 14.21
CA ILE A 150 3.33 -7.38 14.60
C ILE A 150 4.11 -8.67 14.83
N LEU A 151 3.56 -9.62 15.60
CA LEU A 151 4.24 -10.89 15.91
C LEU A 151 4.57 -11.71 14.67
N SER A 152 3.59 -11.88 13.77
CA SER A 152 3.79 -12.65 12.54
C SER A 152 4.58 -11.90 11.48
N GLY A 153 4.37 -10.59 11.38
CA GLY A 153 5.06 -9.71 10.44
C GLY A 153 6.54 -9.59 10.72
N THR A 154 6.97 -9.47 11.98
CA THR A 154 8.40 -9.39 12.32
C THR A 154 9.14 -10.66 11.90
N GLN A 155 8.56 -11.84 12.13
CA GLN A 155 9.16 -13.12 11.74
C GLN A 155 9.34 -13.23 10.21
N VAL A 156 8.32 -12.81 9.44
CA VAL A 156 8.40 -12.84 7.98
C VAL A 156 9.45 -11.85 7.46
N ILE A 157 9.44 -10.60 7.96
CA ILE A 157 10.43 -9.60 7.55
C ILE A 157 11.85 -10.03 7.93
N GLU A 158 12.06 -10.60 9.12
CA GLU A 158 13.35 -11.15 9.51
C GLU A 158 13.86 -12.20 8.53
N GLY A 159 13.00 -13.13 8.10
CA GLY A 159 13.35 -14.15 7.11
C GLY A 159 13.79 -13.55 5.76
N HIS A 160 13.13 -12.46 5.32
CA HIS A 160 13.52 -11.71 4.12
C HIS A 160 14.80 -10.89 4.30
N LEU A 161 15.10 -10.46 5.52
CA LEU A 161 16.29 -9.68 5.86
C LEU A 161 17.49 -10.53 6.30
N LYS A 162 17.40 -11.88 6.24
CA LYS A 162 18.46 -12.79 6.72
C LYS A 162 19.85 -12.52 6.11
N ASN A 163 19.89 -11.96 4.89
CA ASN A 163 21.10 -11.62 4.16
C ASN A 163 21.41 -10.10 4.17
N GLY A 164 20.73 -9.33 5.02
CA GLY A 164 20.85 -7.88 5.11
C GLY A 164 19.88 -7.11 4.20
N LEU A 165 19.70 -5.82 4.52
CA LEU A 165 18.78 -4.90 3.86
C LEU A 165 19.14 -4.66 2.39
N ASP A 166 20.43 -4.52 2.07
CA ASP A 166 20.88 -4.29 0.70
C ASP A 166 20.53 -5.46 -0.21
N LYS A 167 20.74 -6.69 0.27
CA LYS A 167 20.40 -7.89 -0.48
C LYS A 167 18.90 -7.99 -0.71
N PHE A 168 18.10 -7.67 0.30
CA PHE A 168 16.64 -7.59 0.18
C PHE A 168 16.21 -6.60 -0.92
N TYR A 169 16.79 -5.39 -0.96
CA TYR A 169 16.47 -4.43 -2.01
C TYR A 169 16.97 -4.85 -3.40
N ILE A 170 18.12 -5.52 -3.52
CA ILE A 170 18.58 -6.10 -4.80
C ILE A 170 17.56 -7.13 -5.32
N GLU A 171 17.06 -8.00 -4.45
CA GLU A 171 16.05 -9.00 -4.81
C GLU A 171 14.73 -8.34 -5.24
N LEU A 172 14.27 -7.30 -4.52
CA LEU A 172 13.10 -6.52 -4.91
C LEU A 172 13.27 -5.81 -6.26
N ASN A 173 14.46 -5.29 -6.57
CA ASN A 173 14.73 -4.71 -7.89
C ASN A 173 14.61 -5.73 -9.02
N ALA A 174 15.11 -6.95 -8.81
CA ALA A 174 14.97 -8.03 -9.78
C ALA A 174 13.50 -8.43 -9.94
N LEU A 175 12.76 -8.52 -8.82
CA LEU A 175 11.33 -8.80 -8.82
C LEU A 175 10.53 -7.73 -9.58
N ASN A 176 10.83 -6.45 -9.38
CA ASN A 176 10.16 -5.33 -10.03
C ASN A 176 10.32 -5.36 -11.56
N ARG A 177 11.35 -6.04 -12.08
CA ARG A 177 11.57 -6.23 -13.54
C ARG A 177 11.03 -7.56 -14.08
N SER A 178 10.43 -8.38 -13.23
CA SER A 178 9.91 -9.71 -13.60
C SER A 178 8.50 -9.63 -14.19
N SER A 179 7.94 -10.78 -14.60
CA SER A 179 6.57 -10.82 -15.09
C SER A 179 5.56 -10.57 -13.98
N SER A 180 4.39 -10.05 -14.36
CA SER A 180 3.30 -9.75 -13.42
C SER A 180 2.85 -10.96 -12.59
N GLU A 181 2.97 -12.16 -13.14
CA GLU A 181 2.67 -13.43 -12.50
C GLU A 181 3.69 -13.78 -11.41
N VAL A 182 4.98 -13.54 -11.67
CA VAL A 182 6.05 -13.75 -10.68
C VAL A 182 5.90 -12.76 -9.53
N MET A 183 5.66 -11.48 -9.84
CA MET A 183 5.37 -10.45 -8.83
C MET A 183 4.17 -10.82 -7.95
N TRP A 184 3.07 -11.28 -8.56
CA TRP A 184 1.88 -11.67 -7.80
C TRP A 184 2.13 -12.89 -6.92
N ASN A 185 2.87 -13.89 -7.41
CA ASN A 185 3.23 -15.07 -6.62
C ASN A 185 4.11 -14.68 -5.43
N TYR A 186 5.05 -13.75 -5.60
CA TYR A 186 5.84 -13.21 -4.49
C TYR A 186 4.94 -12.59 -3.41
N VAL A 187 3.94 -11.78 -3.80
CA VAL A 187 2.98 -11.20 -2.85
C VAL A 187 2.23 -12.28 -2.07
N LEU A 188 1.80 -13.35 -2.75
CA LEU A 188 1.08 -14.46 -2.12
C LEU A 188 1.96 -15.24 -1.14
N GLU A 189 3.24 -15.47 -1.46
CA GLU A 189 4.17 -16.14 -0.54
C GLU A 189 4.53 -15.23 0.64
N PHE A 190 4.79 -13.93 0.38
CA PHE A 190 5.11 -12.95 1.42
C PHE A 190 3.98 -12.82 2.46
N GLN A 191 2.72 -12.72 2.02
CA GLN A 191 1.58 -12.55 2.93
C GLN A 191 1.18 -13.84 3.65
N LYS A 192 1.57 -15.01 3.16
CA LYS A 192 1.05 -16.33 3.58
C LYS A 192 1.11 -16.57 5.09
N HIS A 193 2.15 -16.05 5.74
CA HIS A 193 2.42 -16.26 7.15
C HIS A 193 2.15 -15.03 8.02
N ILE A 194 1.55 -13.97 7.45
CA ILE A 194 1.22 -12.75 8.18
C ILE A 194 -0.28 -12.73 8.45
N TYR A 195 -0.66 -12.92 9.71
CA TYR A 195 -2.07 -12.98 10.07
C TYR A 195 -2.78 -11.65 9.84
N ASN A 196 -4.02 -11.71 9.35
CA ASN A 196 -4.87 -10.54 9.10
C ASN A 196 -4.33 -9.53 8.07
N VAL A 197 -3.34 -9.92 7.26
CA VAL A 197 -2.80 -9.11 6.17
C VAL A 197 -3.10 -9.81 4.85
N GLY A 198 -3.79 -9.12 3.95
CA GLY A 198 -4.09 -9.65 2.63
C GLY A 198 -3.14 -9.12 1.54
N PRO A 199 -3.18 -9.68 0.33
CA PRO A 199 -2.29 -9.30 -0.78
C PRO A 199 -2.27 -7.80 -1.09
N ALA A 200 -3.41 -7.12 -0.96
CA ALA A 200 -3.49 -5.67 -1.23
C ALA A 200 -2.58 -4.86 -0.31
N LEU A 201 -2.45 -5.22 0.97
CA LEU A 201 -1.62 -4.48 1.92
C LEU A 201 -0.12 -4.76 1.72
N ILE A 202 0.23 -5.95 1.22
CA ILE A 202 1.61 -6.24 0.81
C ILE A 202 1.97 -5.49 -0.47
N CYS A 203 1.06 -5.41 -1.45
CA CYS A 203 1.29 -4.52 -2.60
C CYS A 203 1.48 -3.06 -2.18
N ASP A 204 0.69 -2.60 -1.19
CA ASP A 204 0.80 -1.25 -0.62
C ASP A 204 2.20 -1.03 -0.01
N PHE A 205 2.66 -1.98 0.79
CA PHE A 205 4.01 -1.95 1.35
C PHE A 205 5.09 -1.92 0.27
N LEU A 206 5.04 -2.83 -0.71
CA LEU A 206 6.07 -2.94 -1.74
C LEU A 206 6.18 -1.66 -2.59
N LYS A 207 5.05 -1.03 -2.94
CA LYS A 207 5.08 0.23 -3.69
C LYS A 207 5.60 1.39 -2.82
N ASP A 208 5.23 1.45 -1.54
CA ASP A 208 5.65 2.52 -0.62
C ASP A 208 7.15 2.46 -0.29
N ILE A 209 7.81 1.34 -0.58
CA ILE A 209 9.28 1.20 -0.51
C ILE A 209 9.96 1.29 -1.88
N GLY A 210 9.27 1.83 -2.89
CA GLY A 210 9.83 2.14 -4.20
C GLY A 210 9.81 1.01 -5.22
N CYS A 211 8.97 -0.02 -5.04
CA CYS A 211 8.67 -0.98 -6.11
C CYS A 211 7.47 -0.47 -6.93
N ASP A 212 7.76 0.42 -7.89
CA ASP A 212 6.78 1.19 -8.67
C ASP A 212 5.91 0.37 -9.64
N ARG A 213 6.17 -0.94 -9.78
CA ARG A 213 5.34 -1.84 -10.59
C ARG A 213 4.20 -2.46 -9.78
N PHE A 214 4.14 -2.28 -8.47
CA PHE A 214 3.05 -2.81 -7.66
C PHE A 214 1.85 -1.85 -7.59
N VAL A 215 0.64 -2.42 -7.55
CA VAL A 215 -0.62 -1.70 -7.35
C VAL A 215 -1.42 -2.30 -6.21
N LYS A 216 -2.07 -1.46 -5.40
CA LYS A 216 -2.98 -1.89 -4.35
C LYS A 216 -4.38 -2.11 -4.94
N VAL A 217 -4.71 -3.37 -5.23
CA VAL A 217 -6.05 -3.71 -5.76
C VAL A 217 -7.12 -3.71 -4.65
N ASP A 218 -7.47 -2.51 -4.16
CA ASP A 218 -8.50 -2.27 -3.16
C ASP A 218 -9.84 -1.87 -3.79
N HIS A 219 -10.76 -1.37 -2.96
CA HIS A 219 -12.07 -0.93 -3.42
C HIS A 219 -12.05 0.33 -4.30
N HIS A 220 -11.10 1.25 -4.11
CA HIS A 220 -10.96 2.42 -4.98
C HIS A 220 -10.45 1.96 -6.35
N PHE A 221 -9.42 1.13 -6.37
CA PHE A 221 -8.88 0.58 -7.62
C PHE A 221 -9.97 -0.18 -8.39
N LYS A 222 -10.68 -1.11 -7.73
CA LYS A 222 -11.76 -1.91 -8.36
C LYS A 222 -12.96 -1.09 -8.82
N ARG A 223 -13.12 0.14 -8.34
CA ARG A 223 -14.20 1.05 -8.75
C ARG A 223 -13.78 1.96 -9.89
N GLU A 224 -12.63 2.63 -9.76
CA GLU A 224 -12.18 3.64 -10.71
C GLU A 224 -11.49 3.03 -11.94
N PHE A 225 -10.82 1.87 -11.79
CA PHE A 225 -10.10 1.24 -12.90
C PHE A 225 -11.05 0.71 -13.99
N PRO A 226 -12.12 -0.05 -13.70
CA PRO A 226 -13.08 -0.45 -14.75
C PRO A 226 -13.75 0.74 -15.43
N TYR A 227 -14.06 1.80 -14.65
CA TYR A 227 -14.67 3.02 -15.18
C TYR A 227 -13.72 3.73 -16.15
N LEU A 228 -12.44 3.86 -15.80
CA LEU A 228 -11.42 4.44 -16.69
C LEU A 228 -11.33 3.66 -18.01
N LEU A 229 -11.40 2.34 -17.97
CA LEU A 229 -11.31 1.51 -19.16
C LEU A 229 -12.61 1.48 -19.99
N GLY A 230 -13.74 1.90 -19.43
CA GLY A 230 -15.06 1.71 -20.04
C GLY A 230 -15.41 0.23 -20.23
N LEU A 231 -14.95 -0.64 -19.31
CA LEU A 231 -15.10 -2.09 -19.37
C LEU A 231 -15.86 -2.60 -18.15
N ASP A 232 -17.18 -2.75 -18.27
CA ASP A 232 -18.02 -3.25 -17.18
C ASP A 232 -17.67 -4.68 -16.74
N ASP A 233 -17.16 -5.50 -17.66
CA ASP A 233 -16.68 -6.86 -17.35
C ASP A 233 -15.46 -6.88 -16.43
N CYS A 234 -14.68 -5.79 -16.37
CA CYS A 234 -13.56 -5.69 -15.44
C CYS A 234 -14.01 -5.75 -13.97
N LYS A 235 -15.25 -5.37 -13.65
CA LYS A 235 -15.80 -5.44 -12.28
C LYS A 235 -15.84 -6.87 -11.72
N LYS A 236 -15.83 -7.89 -12.58
CA LYS A 236 -15.89 -9.31 -12.19
C LYS A 236 -14.51 -9.96 -12.04
N LEU A 237 -13.43 -9.24 -12.37
CA LEU A 237 -12.07 -9.78 -12.29
C LEU A 237 -11.65 -9.98 -10.84
N SER A 238 -10.88 -11.04 -10.59
CA SER A 238 -10.19 -11.25 -9.32
C SER A 238 -9.12 -10.19 -9.07
N SER A 239 -8.60 -10.11 -7.84
CA SER A 239 -7.53 -9.14 -7.54
C SER A 239 -6.25 -9.43 -8.33
N LYS A 240 -5.93 -10.71 -8.58
CA LYS A 240 -4.82 -11.11 -9.45
C LYS A 240 -5.01 -10.61 -10.87
N GLU A 241 -6.20 -10.80 -11.43
CA GLU A 241 -6.50 -10.39 -12.80
C GLU A 241 -6.47 -8.86 -12.96
N HIS A 242 -6.99 -8.12 -11.98
CA HIS A 242 -6.82 -6.66 -11.91
C HIS A 242 -5.35 -6.24 -11.85
N PHE A 243 -4.55 -6.90 -11.01
CA PHE A 243 -3.11 -6.63 -10.90
C PHE A 243 -2.42 -6.83 -12.25
N ILE A 244 -2.61 -7.99 -12.89
CA ILE A 244 -2.00 -8.29 -14.21
C ILE A 244 -2.48 -7.31 -15.28
N LEU A 245 -3.79 -7.00 -15.31
CA LEU A 245 -4.34 -6.05 -16.28
C LEU A 245 -3.79 -4.64 -16.09
N SER A 246 -3.58 -4.21 -14.83
CA SER A 246 -2.99 -2.91 -14.52
C SER A 246 -1.59 -2.76 -15.11
N GLN A 247 -0.78 -3.82 -15.10
CA GLN A 247 0.57 -3.81 -15.69
C GLN A 247 0.48 -3.57 -17.20
N LYS A 248 -0.36 -4.33 -17.90
CA LYS A 248 -0.53 -4.23 -19.36
C LYS A 248 -1.02 -2.84 -19.79
N ILE A 249 -1.97 -2.28 -19.05
CA ILE A 249 -2.49 -0.93 -19.30
C ILE A 249 -1.41 0.11 -19.05
N SER A 250 -0.69 0.00 -17.94
CA SER A 250 0.41 0.90 -17.57
C SER A 250 1.51 0.91 -18.64
N ASP A 251 1.91 -0.28 -19.12
CA ASP A 251 2.88 -0.44 -20.20
C ASP A 251 2.42 0.23 -21.50
N SER A 252 1.15 0.06 -21.86
CA SER A 252 0.56 0.69 -23.06
C SER A 252 0.45 2.22 -22.95
N LEU A 253 0.35 2.73 -21.73
CA LEU A 253 0.26 4.17 -21.45
C LEU A 253 1.62 4.84 -21.28
N ASN A 254 2.71 4.07 -21.16
CA ASN A 254 4.02 4.56 -20.70
C ASN A 254 3.91 5.29 -19.36
N LEU A 255 3.16 4.70 -18.42
CA LEU A 255 2.94 5.19 -17.07
C LEU A 255 3.31 4.07 -16.10
N SER A 256 3.99 4.34 -14.98
CA SER A 256 4.23 3.28 -14.00
C SER A 256 2.90 2.81 -13.37
N PRO A 257 2.74 1.53 -13.03
CA PRO A 257 1.60 1.04 -12.27
C PRO A 257 1.36 1.79 -10.94
N PHE A 258 2.42 2.18 -10.23
CA PHE A 258 2.33 3.02 -9.03
C PHE A 258 1.55 4.31 -9.29
N HIS A 259 1.98 5.10 -10.28
CA HIS A 259 1.31 6.36 -10.64
C HIS A 259 -0.15 6.13 -11.06
N LEU A 260 -0.45 5.04 -11.78
CA LEU A 260 -1.83 4.68 -12.12
C LEU A 260 -2.66 4.43 -10.86
N ASP A 261 -2.19 3.58 -9.95
CA ASP A 261 -2.88 3.27 -8.68
C ASP A 261 -3.08 4.54 -7.84
N HIS A 262 -2.04 5.35 -7.68
CA HIS A 262 -2.09 6.58 -6.89
C HIS A 262 -3.08 7.58 -7.49
N LEU A 263 -3.10 7.75 -8.81
CA LEU A 263 -4.03 8.65 -9.49
C LEU A 263 -5.47 8.20 -9.31
N LEU A 264 -5.75 6.89 -9.48
CA LEU A 264 -7.08 6.35 -9.26
C LEU A 264 -7.54 6.51 -7.81
N TYR A 265 -6.64 6.32 -6.84
CA TYR A 265 -6.92 6.53 -5.43
C TYR A 265 -7.28 7.98 -5.12
N GLN A 266 -6.42 8.94 -5.51
CA GLN A 266 -6.62 10.36 -5.25
C GLN A 266 -7.87 10.89 -5.97
N TRP A 267 -8.06 10.51 -7.24
CA TRP A 267 -9.27 10.84 -7.98
C TRP A 267 -10.53 10.31 -7.30
N GLY A 268 -10.50 9.04 -6.87
CA GLY A 268 -11.62 8.39 -6.19
C GLY A 268 -12.05 9.09 -4.88
N ARG A 269 -11.16 9.87 -4.26
CA ARG A 269 -11.44 10.67 -3.04
C ARG A 269 -11.91 12.08 -3.35
N TYR A 270 -11.33 12.71 -4.38
CA TYR A 270 -11.46 14.15 -4.60
C TYR A 270 -12.28 14.57 -5.82
N LYS A 271 -12.72 13.63 -6.68
CA LYS A 271 -13.59 13.92 -7.84
C LYS A 271 -14.92 14.61 -7.51
N LYS A 272 -15.32 14.65 -6.24
CA LYS A 272 -16.49 15.41 -5.78
C LYS A 272 -16.33 16.93 -5.94
N TYR A 273 -15.10 17.43 -6.03
CA TYR A 273 -14.77 18.84 -6.26
C TYR A 273 -14.71 19.21 -7.75
N ASP A 274 -14.85 18.22 -8.64
CA ASP A 274 -14.91 18.42 -10.09
C ASP A 274 -16.35 18.66 -10.60
N ARG A 275 -17.25 19.07 -9.72
CA ARG A 275 -18.68 19.23 -10.00
C ARG A 275 -19.08 20.68 -9.99
#